data_AF-A0A2M6YK79-F1
#
_entry.id   AF-A0A2M6YK79-F1
#
_cell.length_a   1.000
_cell.length_b   1.000
_cell.length_c   1.000
_cell.angle_alpha   90.00
_cell.angle_beta   90.00
_cell.angle_gamma   90.00
#
_symmetry.space_group_name_H-M   'P 1'
#
loop_
_entity.id
_entity.type
_entity.pdbx_description
1 polymer ?
#
loop_
_entity_poly.entity_id
_entity_poly.type
_entity_poly.pdbx_seq_one_letter_code
_entity_poly.pdbx_strand_id
1 'polypeptide(L)'
;MNIELMTLSEIESVTGEQGNFTVTVRRRPRYVDPDKCIACGECARKCPKKTADEYNQGISRRKAIYVQYPQAVPLKYQIDPATCIKLTRGKCGACEKICPAGAIRFDDTETTLSVRVGSLVLAPGFQSFDPSGIRTWGYRTMPNVITAMELERYLSASGPTEGHLVRPSDGREVNKVAFLQCVGSRDLNKCSHGYCSSVCCMYALKQATMALDHVPGLDASIFFMDMRTAGKDFERYYNRARDLGIHFHRCRVHSLEPARTDGNVYFRYITDQGKQVKDEFDLVVLSVGLEVPESARDLAKSTGVALNGDGFAAVSSFAPVASSVPGIYLCGAFSGPKDIPHSVMEASAAATAAAQPLAEVRNSLAKTVTYPEEREVCGEPPRIGVFICHCGSN
;
A
#
# COMPACT_ATOMS: atom_id res chain seq x y z
N MET A 1 15.73 13.45 19.50
CA MET A 1 15.03 12.66 18.46
C MET A 1 15.31 13.38 17.16
N ASN A 2 15.95 12.72 16.19
CA ASN A 2 16.53 13.39 15.01
C ASN A 2 15.68 13.24 13.74
N ILE A 3 14.40 12.83 13.89
CA ILE A 3 13.48 12.61 12.78
C ILE A 3 12.23 13.46 13.06
N GLU A 4 11.87 14.31 12.10
CA GLU A 4 10.62 15.04 12.09
C GLU A 4 9.67 14.40 11.07
N LEU A 5 8.50 13.96 11.52
CA LEU A 5 7.51 13.31 10.66
C LEU A 5 6.47 14.32 10.18
N MET A 6 6.52 14.66 8.89
CA MET A 6 5.58 15.57 8.24
C MET A 6 4.53 14.77 7.44
N THR A 7 3.41 14.43 8.08
CA THR A 7 2.27 13.78 7.38
C THR A 7 1.37 14.79 6.66
N LEU A 8 0.63 14.33 5.64
CA LEU A 8 -0.21 15.19 4.79
C LEU A 8 0.61 16.27 4.07
N SER A 9 1.88 15.98 3.81
CA SER A 9 2.84 16.87 3.21
C SER A 9 3.37 16.29 1.90
N GLU A 10 3.56 17.16 0.91
CA GLU A 10 4.12 16.82 -0.39
C GLU A 10 5.24 17.80 -0.75
N ILE A 11 6.27 17.33 -1.44
CA ILE A 11 7.33 18.21 -1.97
C ILE A 11 6.79 18.91 -3.21
N GLU A 12 6.84 20.24 -3.20
CA GLU A 12 6.41 21.08 -4.31
C GLU A 12 7.59 21.39 -5.25
N SER A 13 8.71 21.81 -4.68
CA SER A 13 9.94 22.13 -5.42
C SER A 13 11.18 21.86 -4.61
N VAL A 14 12.28 21.55 -5.31
CA VAL A 14 13.63 21.45 -4.74
C VAL A 14 14.56 22.34 -5.55
N THR A 15 15.28 23.22 -4.85
CA THR A 15 16.31 24.08 -5.45
C THR A 15 17.62 23.95 -4.68
N GLY A 16 18.73 24.34 -5.32
CA GLY A 16 20.08 24.22 -4.76
C GLY A 16 20.81 22.99 -5.27
N GLU A 17 21.84 22.58 -4.53
CA GLU A 17 22.78 21.54 -4.93
C GLU A 17 23.17 20.66 -3.74
N GLN A 18 23.92 19.58 -4.00
CA GLN A 18 24.38 18.65 -2.96
C GLN A 18 25.01 19.40 -1.78
N GLY A 19 24.50 19.12 -0.57
CA GLY A 19 24.94 19.79 0.66
C GLY A 19 24.14 21.05 1.04
N ASN A 20 23.39 21.66 0.10
CA ASN A 20 22.64 22.88 0.35
C ASN A 20 21.36 22.97 -0.51
N PHE A 21 20.40 22.08 -0.24
CA PHE A 21 19.08 22.12 -0.86
C PHE A 21 18.10 22.95 -0.03
N THR A 22 17.21 23.65 -0.72
CA THR A 22 15.99 24.22 -0.16
C THR A 22 14.79 23.48 -0.72
N VAL A 23 14.03 22.83 0.15
CA VAL A 23 12.84 22.04 -0.20
C VAL A 23 11.60 22.80 0.23
N THR A 24 10.72 23.06 -0.73
CA THR A 24 9.41 23.64 -0.47
C THR A 24 8.42 22.50 -0.26
N VAL A 25 7.82 22.45 0.93
CA VAL A 25 6.89 21.39 1.35
C VAL A 25 5.51 21.99 1.52
N ARG A 26 4.54 21.48 0.77
CA ARG A 26 3.13 21.83 0.89
C ARG A 26 2.45 20.87 1.84
N ARG A 27 1.91 21.38 2.96
CA ARG A 27 1.16 20.61 3.95
C ARG A 27 -0.32 20.90 3.83
N ARG A 28 -1.07 19.87 3.44
CA ARG A 28 -2.53 19.89 3.34
C ARG A 28 -3.17 19.97 4.72
N PRO A 29 -4.33 20.63 4.85
CA PRO A 29 -5.06 20.69 6.10
C PRO A 29 -5.52 19.31 6.54
N ARG A 30 -5.34 19.01 7.83
CA ARG A 30 -5.85 17.79 8.47
C ARG A 30 -7.30 17.98 8.93
N TYR A 31 -7.66 19.24 9.20
CA TYR A 31 -8.89 19.67 9.86
C TYR A 31 -9.09 19.10 11.27
N VAL A 32 -8.02 18.54 11.84
CA VAL A 32 -7.95 17.98 13.19
C VAL A 32 -6.59 18.35 13.74
N ASP A 33 -6.58 18.98 14.90
CA ASP A 33 -5.38 19.31 15.65
C ASP A 33 -4.72 18.01 16.15
N PRO A 34 -3.51 17.66 15.65
CA PRO A 34 -2.85 16.42 16.04
C PRO A 34 -2.39 16.41 17.50
N ASP A 35 -2.14 17.56 18.12
CA ASP A 35 -1.67 17.63 19.50
C ASP A 35 -2.81 17.40 20.49
N LYS A 36 -4.03 17.82 20.14
CA LYS A 36 -5.23 17.57 20.95
C LYS A 36 -5.90 16.23 20.66
N CYS A 37 -5.77 15.70 19.46
CA CYS A 37 -6.50 14.49 19.07
C CYS A 37 -6.02 13.26 19.86
N ILE A 38 -6.91 12.68 20.66
CA ILE A 38 -6.65 11.44 21.43
C ILE A 38 -7.07 10.15 20.69
N ALA A 39 -7.49 10.28 19.42
CA ALA A 39 -7.90 9.16 18.56
C ALA A 39 -8.95 8.19 19.16
N CYS A 40 -9.92 8.70 19.94
CA CYS A 40 -10.95 7.87 20.57
C CYS A 40 -12.06 7.37 19.61
N GLY A 41 -12.18 7.96 18.42
CA GLY A 41 -13.11 7.52 17.37
C GLY A 41 -14.57 7.94 17.47
N GLU A 42 -14.96 8.66 18.52
CA GLU A 42 -16.33 9.19 18.69
C GLU A 42 -16.78 10.08 17.51
N CYS A 43 -15.86 10.89 16.98
CA CYS A 43 -16.12 11.76 15.84
C CYS A 43 -16.49 10.98 14.56
N ALA A 44 -15.84 9.83 14.32
CA ALA A 44 -16.15 8.96 13.18
C ALA A 44 -17.47 8.23 13.38
N ARG A 45 -17.76 7.73 14.59
CA ARG A 45 -19.03 7.06 14.91
C ARG A 45 -20.24 7.95 14.61
N LYS A 46 -20.16 9.24 14.94
CA LYS A 46 -21.25 10.21 14.71
C LYS A 46 -21.25 10.86 13.32
N CYS A 47 -20.24 10.64 12.49
CA CYS A 47 -20.21 11.20 11.15
C CYS A 47 -21.33 10.59 10.26
N PRO A 48 -22.25 11.39 9.71
CA PRO A 48 -23.35 10.85 8.90
C PRO A 48 -22.89 10.46 7.48
N LYS A 49 -21.84 11.08 6.95
CA LYS A 49 -21.35 10.82 5.60
C LYS A 49 -20.51 9.53 5.57
N LYS A 50 -20.86 8.66 4.61
CA LYS A 50 -20.07 7.48 4.24
C LYS A 50 -19.48 7.68 2.83
N THR A 51 -18.28 7.19 2.60
CA THR A 51 -17.58 7.16 1.32
C THR A 51 -16.85 5.82 1.14
N ALA A 52 -16.35 5.52 -0.06
CA ALA A 52 -15.54 4.33 -0.28
C ALA A 52 -14.28 4.36 0.60
N ASP A 53 -13.90 3.20 1.14
CA ASP A 53 -12.67 3.04 1.93
C ASP A 53 -11.52 2.63 1.01
N GLU A 54 -10.64 3.58 0.67
CA GLU A 54 -9.53 3.38 -0.25
C GLU A 54 -8.49 2.39 0.31
N TYR A 55 -8.28 2.39 1.64
CA TYR A 55 -7.37 1.43 2.29
C TYR A 55 -7.91 -0.01 2.13
N ASN A 56 -9.22 -0.18 2.28
CA ASN A 56 -9.90 -1.45 2.07
C ASN A 56 -10.34 -1.69 0.62
N GLN A 57 -9.69 -1.04 -0.36
CA GLN A 57 -9.93 -1.25 -1.80
C GLN A 57 -11.39 -1.06 -2.24
N GLY A 58 -12.15 -0.24 -1.51
CA GLY A 58 -13.58 0.01 -1.76
C GLY A 58 -14.53 -1.10 -1.33
N ILE A 59 -14.04 -2.18 -0.70
CA ILE A 59 -14.85 -3.29 -0.19
C ILE A 59 -15.80 -2.81 0.92
N SER A 60 -15.31 -1.92 1.79
CA SER A 60 -16.09 -1.29 2.85
C SER A 60 -16.26 0.21 2.61
N ARG A 61 -17.06 0.84 3.48
CA ARG A 61 -17.26 2.29 3.48
C ARG A 61 -16.71 2.90 4.74
N ARG A 62 -15.83 3.89 4.59
CA ARG A 62 -15.35 4.73 5.69
C ARG A 62 -16.21 5.98 5.87
N LYS A 63 -15.92 6.72 6.93
CA LYS A 63 -16.53 8.02 7.24
C LYS A 63 -15.70 9.17 6.66
N ALA A 64 -16.30 10.35 6.55
CA ALA A 64 -15.56 11.53 6.08
C ALA A 64 -14.46 11.96 7.06
N ILE A 65 -14.67 11.79 8.38
CA ILE A 65 -13.60 11.86 9.38
C ILE A 65 -13.14 10.44 9.72
N TYR A 66 -11.84 10.17 9.58
CA TYR A 66 -11.31 8.82 9.61
C TYR A 66 -9.85 8.78 10.07
N VAL A 67 -9.40 7.59 10.43
CA VAL A 67 -7.98 7.18 10.46
C VAL A 67 -7.80 6.22 9.30
N GLN A 68 -6.65 6.25 8.62
CA GLN A 68 -6.43 5.45 7.40
C GLN A 68 -6.50 3.94 7.68
N TYR A 69 -5.92 3.49 8.80
CA TYR A 69 -5.99 2.11 9.28
C TYR A 69 -5.76 2.07 10.81
N PRO A 70 -6.14 1.00 11.52
CA PRO A 70 -6.15 1.00 12.99
C PRO A 70 -4.80 1.28 13.66
N GLN A 71 -3.69 0.90 13.03
CA GLN A 71 -2.32 1.09 13.51
C GLN A 71 -1.61 2.28 12.85
N ALA A 72 -2.35 3.24 12.28
CA ALA A 72 -1.75 4.38 11.60
C ALA A 72 -0.81 5.18 12.50
N VAL A 73 0.31 5.62 11.94
CA VAL A 73 1.29 6.48 12.63
C VAL A 73 1.42 7.81 11.87
N PRO A 74 1.14 8.96 12.51
CA PRO A 74 0.62 9.09 13.87
C PRO A 74 -0.85 8.63 13.93
N LEU A 75 -1.26 8.04 15.05
CA LEU A 75 -2.64 7.61 15.27
C LEU A 75 -3.52 8.83 15.52
N LYS A 76 -3.90 9.52 14.45
CA LYS A 76 -4.63 10.79 14.47
C LYS A 76 -5.68 10.80 13.38
N TYR A 77 -6.87 11.28 13.72
CA TYR A 77 -7.95 11.44 12.75
C TYR A 77 -7.62 12.55 11.74
N GLN A 78 -8.26 12.49 10.59
CA GLN A 78 -8.28 13.54 9.58
C GLN A 78 -9.65 13.62 8.93
N ILE A 79 -9.99 14.77 8.36
CA ILE A 79 -11.24 14.95 7.60
C ILE A 79 -10.91 15.00 6.13
N ASP A 80 -11.62 14.20 5.34
CA ASP A 80 -11.63 14.27 3.89
C ASP A 80 -12.44 15.49 3.43
N PRO A 81 -11.80 16.53 2.86
CA PRO A 81 -12.48 17.76 2.46
C PRO A 81 -13.43 17.56 1.29
N ALA A 82 -13.16 16.59 0.41
CA ALA A 82 -13.98 16.34 -0.77
C ALA A 82 -15.34 15.73 -0.40
N THR A 83 -15.42 15.02 0.74
CA THR A 83 -16.65 14.31 1.15
C THR A 83 -17.35 14.95 2.35
N CYS A 84 -16.65 15.71 3.19
CA CYS A 84 -17.21 16.31 4.40
C CYS A 84 -18.34 17.30 4.12
N ILE A 85 -19.52 17.10 4.73
CA ILE A 85 -20.70 17.98 4.55
C ILE A 85 -20.45 19.40 5.10
N LYS A 86 -19.63 19.54 6.17
CA LYS A 86 -19.31 20.87 6.72
C LYS A 86 -18.44 21.66 5.75
N LEU A 87 -17.40 21.04 5.21
CA LEU A 87 -16.45 21.70 4.30
C LEU A 87 -17.05 21.95 2.90
N THR A 88 -17.92 21.06 2.42
CA THR A 88 -18.54 21.20 1.08
C THR A 88 -19.83 22.02 1.08
N ARG A 89 -20.63 22.00 2.17
CA ARG A 89 -21.98 22.60 2.21
C ARG A 89 -22.22 23.53 3.41
N GLY A 90 -21.28 23.67 4.34
CA GLY A 90 -21.41 24.55 5.53
C GLY A 90 -22.35 24.06 6.65
N LYS A 91 -23.14 22.99 6.41
CA LYS A 91 -24.32 22.63 7.23
C LYS A 91 -24.13 21.54 8.30
N CYS A 92 -22.91 21.05 8.53
CA CYS A 92 -22.61 19.99 9.52
C CYS A 92 -21.75 20.52 10.70
N GLY A 93 -21.45 19.63 11.66
CA GLY A 93 -20.65 19.93 12.86
C GLY A 93 -20.71 18.83 13.92
N ALA A 94 -21.22 17.64 13.58
CA ALA A 94 -21.42 16.57 14.56
C ALA A 94 -20.11 16.07 15.20
N CYS A 95 -19.04 15.98 14.40
CA CYS A 95 -17.73 15.56 14.89
C CYS A 95 -17.10 16.58 15.85
N GLU A 96 -17.32 17.88 15.63
CA GLU A 96 -16.85 18.95 16.51
C GLU A 96 -17.57 18.92 17.85
N LYS A 97 -18.91 18.85 17.84
CA LYS A 97 -19.74 18.80 19.06
C LYS A 97 -19.44 17.61 19.98
N ILE A 98 -19.10 16.46 19.41
CA ILE A 98 -18.85 15.23 20.17
C ILE A 98 -17.39 15.06 20.58
N CYS A 99 -16.45 15.86 20.05
CA CYS A 99 -15.03 15.67 20.31
C CYS A 99 -14.69 16.12 21.74
N PRO A 100 -14.35 15.21 22.66
CA PRO A 100 -14.07 15.59 24.05
C PRO A 100 -12.79 16.43 24.18
N ALA A 101 -11.85 16.27 23.24
CA ALA A 101 -10.58 16.99 23.26
C ALA A 101 -10.62 18.34 22.53
N GLY A 102 -11.75 18.72 21.91
CA GLY A 102 -11.84 19.95 21.13
C GLY A 102 -10.83 20.02 19.98
N ALA A 103 -10.52 18.88 19.36
CA ALA A 103 -9.47 18.75 18.37
C ALA A 103 -9.92 19.07 16.93
N ILE A 104 -11.23 19.21 16.66
CA ILE A 104 -11.72 19.49 15.29
C ILE A 104 -11.48 20.96 14.95
N ARG A 105 -10.88 21.22 13.78
CA ARG A 105 -10.54 22.57 13.31
C ARG A 105 -10.88 22.72 11.83
N PHE A 106 -12.07 23.19 11.50
CA PHE A 106 -12.52 23.28 10.09
C PHE A 106 -11.87 24.41 9.28
N ASP A 107 -11.34 25.42 9.98
CA ASP A 107 -10.61 26.56 9.46
C ASP A 107 -9.11 26.27 9.24
N ASP A 108 -8.68 25.02 9.41
CA ASP A 108 -7.34 24.57 9.06
C ASP A 108 -7.08 24.79 7.57
N THR A 109 -6.03 25.53 7.24
CA THR A 109 -5.66 25.88 5.86
C THR A 109 -4.37 25.19 5.43
N GLU A 110 -4.19 25.11 4.12
CA GLU A 110 -2.94 24.65 3.53
C GLU A 110 -1.79 25.59 3.93
N THR A 111 -0.63 24.98 4.23
CA THR A 111 0.56 25.71 4.68
C THR A 111 1.77 25.29 3.86
N THR A 112 2.60 26.24 3.47
CA THR A 112 3.86 25.99 2.77
C THR A 112 5.02 26.22 3.73
N LEU A 113 5.93 25.25 3.79
CA LEU A 113 7.08 25.23 4.68
C LEU A 113 8.35 25.16 3.83
N SER A 114 9.38 25.89 4.22
CA SER A 114 10.70 25.81 3.58
C SER A 114 11.67 25.08 4.50
N VAL A 115 12.25 24.00 4.02
CA VAL A 115 13.17 23.13 4.79
C VAL A 115 14.52 23.11 4.08
N ARG A 116 15.59 23.42 4.82
CA ARG A 116 16.96 23.29 4.33
C ARG A 116 17.50 21.91 4.66
N VAL A 117 18.01 21.20 3.64
CA VAL A 117 18.56 19.85 3.79
C VAL A 117 19.86 19.69 3.00
N GLY A 118 20.77 18.86 3.49
CA GLY A 118 22.02 18.58 2.76
C GLY A 118 21.89 17.46 1.72
N SER A 119 20.88 16.61 1.84
CA SER A 119 20.65 15.47 0.94
C SER A 119 19.16 15.08 0.95
N LEU A 120 18.71 14.45 -0.13
CA LEU A 120 17.36 13.90 -0.24
C LEU A 120 17.41 12.39 -0.49
N VAL A 121 16.49 11.64 0.11
CA VAL A 121 16.23 10.24 -0.23
C VAL A 121 14.78 10.12 -0.68
N LEU A 122 14.56 9.75 -1.93
CA LEU A 122 13.22 9.60 -2.50
C LEU A 122 12.77 8.14 -2.41
N ALA A 123 11.65 7.92 -1.72
CA ALA A 123 11.01 6.62 -1.57
C ALA A 123 9.48 6.70 -1.79
N PRO A 124 8.97 7.28 -2.90
CA PRO A 124 7.54 7.44 -3.13
C PRO A 124 6.81 6.10 -3.38
N GLY A 125 7.55 5.00 -3.51
CA GLY A 125 7.00 3.65 -3.63
C GLY A 125 6.45 3.35 -5.02
N PHE A 126 5.29 2.72 -5.07
CA PHE A 126 4.60 2.25 -6.26
C PHE A 126 3.07 2.32 -6.07
N GLN A 127 2.33 2.09 -7.14
CA GLN A 127 0.90 1.75 -7.11
C GLN A 127 0.66 0.41 -7.80
N SER A 128 -0.40 -0.30 -7.42
CA SER A 128 -0.80 -1.51 -8.15
C SER A 128 -1.41 -1.13 -9.50
N PHE A 129 -1.15 -1.94 -10.52
CA PHE A 129 -1.83 -1.82 -11.81
C PHE A 129 -3.36 -1.91 -11.64
N ASP A 130 -4.09 -1.06 -12.36
CA ASP A 130 -5.55 -1.11 -12.45
C ASP A 130 -6.00 -1.85 -13.72
N PRO A 131 -6.52 -3.10 -13.62
CA PRO A 131 -6.99 -3.84 -14.79
C PRO A 131 -8.38 -3.39 -15.28
N SER A 132 -9.01 -2.37 -14.70
CA SER A 132 -10.40 -1.96 -15.02
C SER A 132 -10.60 -1.56 -16.48
N GLY A 133 -9.57 -1.00 -17.11
CA GLY A 133 -9.58 -0.65 -18.53
C GLY A 133 -9.51 -1.84 -19.50
N ILE A 134 -9.23 -3.07 -19.01
CA ILE A 134 -9.02 -4.25 -19.84
C ILE A 134 -10.19 -5.23 -19.67
N ARG A 135 -11.09 -5.24 -20.65
CA ARG A 135 -12.30 -6.07 -20.63
C ARG A 135 -12.04 -7.58 -20.51
N THR A 136 -10.91 -8.09 -21.04
CA THR A 136 -10.61 -9.52 -21.01
C THR A 136 -10.43 -10.08 -19.61
N TRP A 137 -10.07 -9.23 -18.64
CA TRP A 137 -9.93 -9.63 -17.25
C TRP A 137 -11.22 -9.57 -16.46
N GLY A 138 -12.30 -8.98 -16.99
CA GLY A 138 -13.59 -8.94 -16.29
C GLY A 138 -13.59 -8.22 -14.93
N TYR A 139 -12.53 -7.50 -14.60
CA TYR A 139 -12.43 -6.75 -13.36
C TYR A 139 -13.45 -5.61 -13.35
N ARG A 140 -14.15 -5.42 -12.22
CA ARG A 140 -15.28 -4.49 -12.04
C ARG A 140 -16.54 -4.78 -12.88
N THR A 141 -16.52 -5.74 -13.81
CA THR A 141 -17.72 -6.20 -14.53
C THR A 141 -18.25 -7.52 -13.99
N MET A 142 -17.36 -8.43 -13.58
CA MET A 142 -17.69 -9.68 -12.91
C MET A 142 -17.35 -9.53 -11.42
N PRO A 143 -18.34 -9.57 -10.50
CA PRO A 143 -18.11 -9.26 -9.09
C PRO A 143 -17.08 -10.17 -8.42
N ASN A 144 -17.00 -11.45 -8.83
CA ASN A 144 -16.08 -12.42 -8.27
C ASN A 144 -14.68 -12.43 -8.95
N VAL A 145 -14.37 -11.39 -9.72
CA VAL A 145 -12.99 -11.11 -10.15
C VAL A 145 -12.45 -9.96 -9.31
N ILE A 146 -11.45 -10.26 -8.49
CA ILE A 146 -10.78 -9.30 -7.59
C ILE A 146 -9.30 -9.20 -7.92
N THR A 147 -8.65 -8.14 -7.46
CA THR A 147 -7.18 -8.03 -7.48
C THR A 147 -6.56 -8.70 -6.26
N ALA A 148 -5.28 -9.03 -6.36
CA ALA A 148 -4.50 -9.50 -5.23
C ALA A 148 -4.48 -8.49 -4.06
N MET A 149 -4.57 -7.18 -4.34
CA MET A 149 -4.66 -6.15 -3.30
C MET A 149 -6.00 -6.19 -2.55
N GLU A 150 -7.10 -6.47 -3.24
CA GLU A 150 -8.40 -6.72 -2.60
C GLU A 150 -8.35 -8.00 -1.75
N LEU A 151 -7.72 -9.07 -2.27
CA LEU A 151 -7.58 -10.31 -1.51
C LEU A 151 -6.77 -10.12 -0.21
N GLU A 152 -5.72 -9.29 -0.20
CA GLU A 152 -5.02 -8.93 1.05
C GLU A 152 -5.99 -8.35 2.09
N ARG A 153 -6.99 -7.57 1.66
CA ARG A 153 -7.98 -6.99 2.58
C ARG A 153 -9.01 -8.02 3.02
N TYR A 154 -9.39 -8.98 2.16
CA TYR A 154 -10.25 -10.11 2.55
C TYR A 154 -9.59 -11.01 3.60
N LEU A 155 -8.31 -11.34 3.42
CA LEU A 155 -7.54 -12.20 4.33
C LEU A 155 -7.04 -11.48 5.58
N SER A 156 -7.16 -10.15 5.66
CA SER A 156 -6.67 -9.38 6.80
C SER A 156 -7.66 -9.45 7.97
N ALA A 157 -7.16 -9.76 9.17
CA ALA A 157 -7.95 -9.70 10.41
C ALA A 157 -8.49 -8.29 10.72
N SER A 158 -7.79 -7.22 10.30
CA SER A 158 -8.27 -5.83 10.39
C SER A 158 -9.00 -5.39 9.11
N GLY A 159 -9.22 -6.32 8.19
CA GLY A 159 -9.97 -6.14 6.96
C GLY A 159 -11.48 -6.13 7.18
N PRO A 160 -12.24 -5.75 6.15
CA PRO A 160 -13.69 -5.60 6.23
C PRO A 160 -14.45 -6.93 6.39
N THR A 161 -13.80 -8.06 6.09
CA THR A 161 -14.33 -9.41 6.28
C THR A 161 -13.66 -10.15 7.42
N GLU A 162 -12.81 -9.48 8.22
CA GLU A 162 -12.16 -10.05 9.41
C GLU A 162 -11.38 -11.36 9.15
N GLY A 163 -10.86 -11.53 7.92
CA GLY A 163 -10.15 -12.73 7.49
C GLY A 163 -11.02 -13.77 6.77
N HIS A 164 -12.35 -13.61 6.75
CA HIS A 164 -13.23 -14.54 6.06
C HIS A 164 -13.18 -14.32 4.53
N LEU A 165 -12.79 -15.37 3.80
CA LEU A 165 -12.76 -15.37 2.35
C LEU A 165 -14.14 -15.72 1.77
N VAL A 166 -14.86 -14.69 1.33
CA VAL A 166 -16.20 -14.81 0.76
C VAL A 166 -16.25 -14.23 -0.66
N ARG A 167 -17.20 -14.72 -1.46
CA ARG A 167 -17.50 -14.20 -2.78
C ARG A 167 -18.07 -12.78 -2.70
N PRO A 168 -17.53 -11.81 -3.45
CA PRO A 168 -18.06 -10.45 -3.46
C PRO A 168 -19.51 -10.32 -3.98
N SER A 169 -19.97 -11.24 -4.84
CA SER A 169 -21.32 -11.23 -5.42
C SER A 169 -22.43 -11.50 -4.41
N ASP A 170 -22.25 -12.49 -3.54
CA ASP A 170 -23.32 -13.08 -2.74
C ASP A 170 -22.92 -13.38 -1.29
N GLY A 171 -21.66 -13.15 -0.91
CA GLY A 171 -21.15 -13.36 0.44
C GLY A 171 -20.99 -14.83 0.83
N ARG A 172 -21.12 -15.77 -0.11
CA ARG A 172 -20.92 -17.19 0.16
C ARG A 172 -19.44 -17.53 0.27
N GLU A 173 -19.13 -18.61 0.98
CA GLU A 173 -17.77 -19.14 1.09
C GLU A 173 -17.23 -19.59 -0.28
N VAL A 174 -15.93 -19.38 -0.48
CA VAL A 174 -15.23 -19.72 -1.73
C VAL A 174 -14.71 -21.16 -1.62
N ASN A 175 -15.14 -22.06 -2.50
CA ASN A 175 -14.64 -23.45 -2.51
C ASN A 175 -13.54 -23.66 -3.55
N LYS A 176 -13.53 -22.84 -4.62
CA LYS A 176 -12.54 -22.95 -5.71
C LYS A 176 -12.04 -21.59 -6.19
N VAL A 177 -10.73 -21.36 -6.13
CA VAL A 177 -10.07 -20.08 -6.45
C VAL A 177 -8.98 -20.21 -7.52
N ALA A 178 -8.96 -19.29 -8.48
CA ALA A 178 -7.91 -19.17 -9.48
C ALA A 178 -7.07 -17.91 -9.27
N PHE A 179 -5.74 -18.02 -9.30
CA PHE A 179 -4.81 -16.90 -9.33
C PHE A 179 -4.22 -16.75 -10.72
N LEU A 180 -4.35 -15.57 -11.33
CA LEU A 180 -3.84 -15.30 -12.66
C LEU A 180 -2.59 -14.42 -12.56
N GLN A 181 -1.44 -14.97 -12.99
CA GLN A 181 -0.16 -14.27 -12.93
C GLN A 181 0.01 -13.27 -14.06
N CYS A 182 0.93 -12.33 -13.85
CA CYS A 182 1.39 -11.36 -14.85
C CYS A 182 0.27 -10.43 -15.36
N VAL A 183 -0.72 -10.07 -14.53
CA VAL A 183 -1.74 -9.09 -14.91
C VAL A 183 -1.12 -7.69 -14.80
N GLY A 184 -1.00 -6.97 -15.93
CA GLY A 184 -0.30 -5.68 -15.97
C GLY A 184 1.22 -5.77 -15.99
N SER A 185 1.79 -6.92 -16.36
CA SER A 185 3.24 -7.11 -16.47
C SER A 185 3.57 -8.13 -17.55
N ARG A 186 4.75 -7.99 -18.18
CA ARG A 186 5.14 -8.81 -19.34
C ARG A 186 4.05 -8.77 -20.43
N ASP A 187 3.50 -7.58 -20.67
CA ASP A 187 2.39 -7.33 -21.58
C ASP A 187 2.61 -6.04 -22.37
N LEU A 188 3.18 -6.19 -23.57
CA LEU A 188 3.37 -5.09 -24.51
C LEU A 188 2.08 -4.70 -25.24
N ASN A 189 1.03 -5.52 -25.22
CA ASN A 189 -0.17 -5.31 -26.02
C ASN A 189 -1.20 -4.45 -25.29
N LYS A 190 -1.44 -4.72 -24.01
CA LYS A 190 -2.54 -4.12 -23.25
C LYS A 190 -2.16 -2.89 -22.43
N CYS A 191 -0.96 -2.88 -21.87
CA CYS A 191 -0.49 -1.83 -20.96
C CYS A 191 0.94 -1.34 -21.26
N SER A 192 1.59 -1.90 -22.29
CA SER A 192 2.98 -1.59 -22.65
C SER A 192 4.01 -1.84 -21.54
N HIS A 193 3.69 -2.68 -20.55
CA HIS A 193 4.61 -3.05 -19.48
C HIS A 193 5.42 -4.28 -19.86
N GLY A 194 6.57 -4.05 -20.51
CA GLY A 194 7.52 -5.10 -20.91
C GLY A 194 8.26 -5.77 -19.75
N TYR A 195 8.25 -5.14 -18.57
CA TYR A 195 8.96 -5.60 -17.38
C TYR A 195 8.16 -6.64 -16.56
N CYS A 196 8.87 -7.28 -15.63
CA CYS A 196 8.28 -8.15 -14.62
C CYS A 196 8.15 -7.39 -13.29
N SER A 197 7.00 -7.52 -12.64
CA SER A 197 6.75 -6.88 -11.33
C SER A 197 7.46 -7.52 -10.14
N SER A 198 8.31 -8.53 -10.36
CA SER A 198 9.18 -9.23 -9.38
C SER A 198 8.47 -9.97 -8.24
N VAL A 199 7.40 -9.43 -7.66
CA VAL A 199 6.77 -9.90 -6.41
C VAL A 199 5.51 -10.73 -6.62
N CYS A 200 4.89 -10.68 -7.81
CA CYS A 200 3.56 -11.25 -8.04
C CYS A 200 3.48 -12.77 -7.89
N CYS A 201 4.51 -13.49 -8.33
CA CYS A 201 4.59 -14.93 -8.08
C CYS A 201 4.62 -15.24 -6.59
N MET A 202 5.38 -14.48 -5.80
CA MET A 202 5.57 -14.73 -4.37
C MET A 202 4.36 -14.35 -3.54
N TYR A 203 3.75 -13.17 -3.76
CA TYR A 203 2.54 -12.83 -3.00
C TYR A 203 1.39 -13.76 -3.35
N ALA A 204 1.30 -14.27 -4.59
CA ALA A 204 0.22 -15.19 -4.95
C ALA A 204 0.39 -16.55 -4.28
N LEU A 205 1.63 -17.06 -4.18
CA LEU A 205 1.94 -18.23 -3.36
C LEU A 205 1.57 -18.01 -1.89
N LYS A 206 1.92 -16.84 -1.36
CA LYS A 206 1.57 -16.43 0.01
C LYS A 206 0.05 -16.45 0.21
N GLN A 207 -0.67 -15.73 -0.64
CA GLN A 207 -2.13 -15.60 -0.56
C GLN A 207 -2.86 -16.92 -0.77
N ALA A 208 -2.42 -17.77 -1.71
CA ALA A 208 -3.01 -19.09 -1.91
C ALA A 208 -2.80 -20.00 -0.69
N THR A 209 -1.61 -19.97 -0.09
CA THR A 209 -1.32 -20.72 1.15
C THR A 209 -2.17 -20.21 2.30
N MET A 210 -2.25 -18.89 2.50
CA MET A 210 -3.09 -18.30 3.53
C MET A 210 -4.58 -18.58 3.31
N ALA A 211 -5.04 -18.60 2.06
CA ALA A 211 -6.44 -18.91 1.75
C ALA A 211 -6.81 -20.34 2.16
N LEU A 212 -5.91 -21.31 1.99
CA LEU A 212 -6.09 -22.69 2.49
C LEU A 212 -6.20 -22.73 4.02
N ASP A 213 -5.43 -21.89 4.74
CA ASP A 213 -5.50 -21.81 6.20
C ASP A 213 -6.84 -21.22 6.68
N HIS A 214 -7.43 -20.30 5.92
CA HIS A 214 -8.71 -19.66 6.26
C HIS A 214 -9.92 -20.47 5.81
N VAL A 215 -9.80 -21.27 4.74
CA VAL A 215 -10.89 -22.06 4.16
C VAL A 215 -10.44 -23.52 3.99
N PRO A 216 -10.76 -24.39 4.97
CA PRO A 216 -10.41 -25.81 4.90
C PRO A 216 -11.01 -26.49 3.66
N GLY A 217 -10.16 -27.16 2.87
CA GLY A 217 -10.60 -27.88 1.67
C GLY A 217 -10.75 -27.02 0.40
N LEU A 218 -10.30 -25.76 0.43
CA LEU A 218 -10.26 -24.88 -0.73
C LEU A 218 -9.43 -25.49 -1.88
N ASP A 219 -10.01 -25.55 -3.08
CA ASP A 219 -9.31 -25.88 -4.33
C ASP A 219 -8.65 -24.61 -4.90
N ALA A 220 -7.33 -24.50 -4.76
CA ALA A 220 -6.55 -23.35 -5.21
C ALA A 220 -5.67 -23.69 -6.43
N SER A 221 -5.80 -22.88 -7.48
CA SER A 221 -5.05 -23.05 -8.74
C SER A 221 -4.31 -21.77 -9.13
N ILE A 222 -3.02 -21.87 -9.47
CA ILE A 222 -2.18 -20.75 -9.95
C ILE A 222 -1.85 -20.94 -11.43
N PHE A 223 -2.24 -19.96 -12.26
CA PHE A 223 -2.01 -19.93 -13.70
C PHE A 223 -0.88 -18.96 -14.04
N PHE A 224 0.22 -19.49 -14.60
CA PHE A 224 1.48 -18.74 -14.75
C PHE A 224 2.22 -19.06 -16.04
N MET A 225 3.13 -18.16 -16.46
CA MET A 225 4.09 -18.44 -17.55
C MET A 225 5.38 -19.06 -17.00
N ASP A 226 5.99 -18.37 -16.03
CA ASP A 226 7.15 -18.82 -15.28
C ASP A 226 6.96 -18.44 -13.81
N MET A 227 7.18 -19.38 -12.89
CA MET A 227 7.23 -19.06 -11.46
C MET A 227 8.59 -18.43 -11.15
N ARG A 228 8.59 -17.17 -10.70
CA ARG A 228 9.80 -16.42 -10.38
C ARG A 228 9.98 -16.32 -8.86
N THR A 229 10.49 -17.40 -8.30
CA THR A 229 10.75 -17.61 -6.86
C THR A 229 12.21 -17.29 -6.52
N ALA A 230 12.73 -16.20 -7.10
CA ALA A 230 14.11 -15.77 -6.90
C ALA A 230 14.26 -15.07 -5.54
N GLY A 231 15.06 -15.66 -4.65
CA GLY A 231 15.28 -15.15 -3.30
C GLY A 231 15.68 -16.28 -2.36
N LYS A 232 16.21 -15.94 -1.18
CA LYS A 232 16.54 -16.94 -0.16
C LYS A 232 15.25 -17.64 0.28
N ASP A 233 15.23 -18.97 0.20
CA ASP A 233 14.12 -19.83 0.61
C ASP A 233 12.80 -19.68 -0.18
N PHE A 234 12.74 -18.83 -1.21
CA PHE A 234 11.52 -18.63 -2.00
C PHE A 234 11.12 -19.87 -2.79
N GLU A 235 12.10 -20.60 -3.33
CA GLU A 235 11.86 -21.89 -3.97
C GLU A 235 11.38 -22.95 -2.97
N ARG A 236 11.90 -22.94 -1.73
CA ARG A 236 11.39 -23.82 -0.66
C ARG A 236 9.93 -23.50 -0.34
N TYR A 237 9.56 -22.21 -0.34
CA TYR A 237 8.18 -21.78 -0.15
C TYR A 237 7.26 -22.26 -1.27
N TYR A 238 7.70 -22.18 -2.53
CA TYR A 238 6.98 -22.73 -3.68
C TYR A 238 6.76 -24.24 -3.58
N ASN A 239 7.81 -24.99 -3.24
CA ASN A 239 7.68 -26.44 -3.06
C ASN A 239 6.70 -26.79 -1.92
N ARG A 240 6.74 -26.07 -0.80
CA ARG A 240 5.76 -26.23 0.28
C ARG A 240 4.33 -25.96 -0.20
N ALA A 241 4.10 -24.90 -0.98
CA ALA A 241 2.78 -24.59 -1.55
C ALA A 241 2.24 -25.73 -2.44
N ARG A 242 3.11 -26.36 -3.24
CA ARG A 242 2.77 -27.55 -4.02
C ARG A 242 2.44 -28.75 -3.12
N ASP A 243 3.21 -28.98 -2.07
CA ASP A 243 3.00 -30.09 -1.15
C ASP A 243 1.71 -29.93 -0.32
N LEU A 244 1.22 -28.68 -0.15
CA LEU A 244 -0.10 -28.37 0.42
C LEU A 244 -1.27 -28.59 -0.55
N GLY A 245 -1.01 -29.00 -1.79
CA GLY A 245 -2.04 -29.34 -2.77
C GLY A 245 -2.45 -28.20 -3.71
N ILE A 246 -1.76 -27.05 -3.70
CA ILE A 246 -2.02 -25.98 -4.67
C ILE A 246 -1.68 -26.46 -6.08
N HIS A 247 -2.61 -26.30 -7.01
CA HIS A 247 -2.42 -26.68 -8.41
C HIS A 247 -1.69 -25.59 -9.19
N PHE A 248 -0.77 -26.01 -10.06
CA PHE A 248 0.06 -25.12 -10.86
C PHE A 248 -0.16 -25.41 -12.34
N HIS A 249 -0.59 -24.41 -13.10
CA HIS A 249 -0.85 -24.53 -14.53
C HIS A 249 0.03 -23.57 -15.32
N ARG A 250 0.96 -24.12 -16.11
CA ARG A 250 1.88 -23.33 -16.93
C ARG A 250 1.20 -22.83 -18.20
N CYS A 251 0.35 -21.84 -18.06
CA CYS A 251 -0.30 -21.15 -19.16
C CYS A 251 -0.65 -19.71 -18.80
N ARG A 252 -0.80 -18.87 -19.83
CA ARG A 252 -1.37 -17.53 -19.70
C ARG A 252 -2.83 -17.57 -20.14
N VAL A 253 -3.74 -17.33 -19.22
CA VAL A 253 -5.18 -17.24 -19.51
C VAL A 253 -5.44 -16.02 -20.40
N HIS A 254 -6.21 -16.21 -21.47
CA HIS A 254 -6.49 -15.16 -22.45
C HIS A 254 -7.63 -14.22 -22.03
N SER A 255 -8.76 -14.80 -21.61
CA SER A 255 -9.98 -14.06 -21.28
C SER A 255 -10.86 -14.81 -20.30
N LEU A 256 -11.58 -14.05 -19.49
CA LEU A 256 -12.55 -14.55 -18.51
C LEU A 256 -13.98 -14.32 -19.01
N GLU A 257 -14.88 -15.25 -18.68
CA GLU A 257 -16.29 -15.17 -19.04
C GLU A 257 -17.19 -15.52 -17.84
N PRO A 258 -18.40 -14.96 -17.74
CA PRO A 258 -19.35 -15.33 -16.70
C PRO A 258 -19.83 -16.77 -16.93
N ALA A 259 -19.82 -17.58 -15.87
CA ALA A 259 -20.34 -18.94 -15.91
C ALA A 259 -21.87 -18.95 -15.99
N ARG A 260 -22.44 -20.13 -16.30
CA ARG A 260 -23.90 -20.35 -16.21
C ARG A 260 -24.37 -20.42 -14.76
N THR A 261 -23.50 -20.94 -13.89
CA THR A 261 -23.70 -20.95 -12.44
C THR A 261 -23.60 -19.51 -11.92
N ASP A 262 -24.58 -19.11 -11.12
CA ASP A 262 -24.74 -17.72 -10.70
C ASP A 262 -23.47 -17.17 -10.03
N GLY A 263 -22.93 -16.08 -10.59
CA GLY A 263 -21.72 -15.38 -10.17
C GLY A 263 -20.37 -16.08 -10.43
N ASN A 264 -20.32 -17.37 -10.78
CA ASN A 264 -19.04 -18.04 -11.06
C ASN A 264 -18.37 -17.47 -12.31
N VAL A 265 -17.04 -17.61 -12.37
CA VAL A 265 -16.23 -17.16 -13.50
C VAL A 265 -15.61 -18.39 -14.14
N TYR A 266 -15.67 -18.48 -15.47
CA TYR A 266 -15.04 -19.57 -16.20
C TYR A 266 -14.06 -19.04 -17.23
N PHE A 267 -13.06 -19.86 -17.54
CA PHE A 267 -12.14 -19.60 -18.65
C PHE A 267 -11.59 -20.90 -19.22
N ARG A 268 -10.92 -20.77 -20.36
CA ARG A 268 -10.24 -21.88 -21.04
C ARG A 268 -8.75 -21.72 -20.91
N TYR A 269 -8.05 -22.83 -20.67
CA TYR A 269 -6.60 -22.86 -20.62
C TYR A 269 -6.06 -24.15 -21.24
N ILE A 270 -4.76 -24.16 -21.51
CA ILE A 270 -4.06 -25.30 -22.09
C ILE A 270 -3.18 -25.92 -21.00
N THR A 271 -3.31 -27.22 -20.81
CA THR A 271 -2.46 -27.99 -19.88
C THR A 271 -1.08 -28.26 -20.49
N ASP A 272 -0.13 -28.70 -19.68
CA ASP A 272 1.21 -29.09 -20.17
C ASP A 272 1.19 -30.21 -21.22
N GLN A 273 0.10 -30.98 -21.27
CA GLN A 273 -0.14 -32.02 -22.27
C GLN A 273 -0.78 -31.49 -23.57
N GLY A 274 -0.96 -30.17 -23.71
CA GLY A 274 -1.60 -29.55 -24.87
C GLY A 274 -3.13 -29.69 -24.90
N LYS A 275 -3.75 -30.29 -23.88
CA LYS A 275 -5.21 -30.41 -23.79
C LYS A 275 -5.82 -29.09 -23.37
N GLN A 276 -6.82 -28.63 -24.13
CA GLN A 276 -7.66 -27.51 -23.73
C GLN A 276 -8.66 -27.95 -22.65
N VAL A 277 -8.68 -27.22 -21.54
CA VAL A 277 -9.60 -27.42 -20.43
C VAL A 277 -10.48 -26.18 -20.31
N LYS A 278 -11.77 -26.39 -20.06
CA LYS A 278 -12.71 -25.36 -19.61
C LYS A 278 -12.98 -25.64 -18.14
N ASP A 279 -12.78 -24.64 -17.28
CA ASP A 279 -12.95 -24.78 -15.84
C ASP A 279 -13.67 -23.56 -15.26
N GLU A 280 -14.40 -23.77 -14.16
CA GLU A 280 -15.21 -22.77 -13.46
C GLU A 280 -14.68 -22.56 -12.04
N PHE A 281 -14.67 -21.30 -11.59
CA PHE A 281 -14.13 -20.88 -10.30
C PHE A 281 -15.14 -19.98 -9.57
N ASP A 282 -15.17 -20.10 -8.25
CA ASP A 282 -16.00 -19.25 -7.39
C ASP A 282 -15.40 -17.85 -7.27
N LEU A 283 -14.07 -17.76 -7.28
CA LEU A 283 -13.31 -16.51 -7.18
C LEU A 283 -12.10 -16.55 -8.13
N VAL A 284 -11.85 -15.44 -8.83
CA VAL A 284 -10.63 -15.24 -9.62
C VAL A 284 -9.86 -14.04 -9.10
N VAL A 285 -8.58 -14.25 -8.82
CA VAL A 285 -7.65 -13.28 -8.24
C VAL A 285 -6.64 -12.87 -9.31
N LEU A 286 -6.67 -11.60 -9.67
CA LEU A 286 -5.73 -11.00 -10.61
C LEU A 286 -4.46 -10.60 -9.85
N SER A 287 -3.35 -11.28 -10.14
CA SER A 287 -2.04 -10.91 -9.60
C SER A 287 -1.50 -9.70 -10.36
N VAL A 288 -1.97 -8.52 -9.96
CA VAL A 288 -1.64 -7.22 -10.55
C VAL A 288 -0.18 -6.80 -10.32
N GLY A 289 0.40 -6.21 -11.35
CA GLY A 289 1.76 -5.67 -11.35
C GLY A 289 1.91 -4.37 -10.54
N LEU A 290 3.16 -3.89 -10.46
CA LEU A 290 3.52 -2.64 -9.83
C LEU A 290 3.83 -1.58 -10.89
N GLU A 291 3.36 -0.37 -10.65
CA GLU A 291 3.51 0.78 -11.54
C GLU A 291 3.91 2.02 -10.76
N VAL A 292 4.38 3.04 -11.47
CA VAL A 292 4.77 4.31 -10.87
C VAL A 292 3.55 5.23 -10.79
N PRO A 293 3.14 5.67 -9.58
CA PRO A 293 2.02 6.59 -9.43
C PRO A 293 2.36 7.97 -10.02
N GLU A 294 1.34 8.71 -10.46
CA GLU A 294 1.54 10.05 -11.04
C GLU A 294 2.25 10.99 -10.06
N SER A 295 1.94 10.90 -8.77
CA SER A 295 2.62 11.68 -7.73
C SER A 295 4.13 11.42 -7.66
N ALA A 296 4.59 10.21 -7.97
CA ALA A 296 6.02 9.90 -8.06
C ALA A 296 6.66 10.47 -9.33
N ARG A 297 5.90 10.53 -10.44
CA ARG A 297 6.35 11.19 -11.68
C ARG A 297 6.45 12.70 -11.48
N ASP A 298 5.48 13.30 -10.80
CA ASP A 298 5.51 14.72 -10.44
C ASP A 298 6.67 15.02 -9.49
N LEU A 299 6.92 14.16 -8.51
CA LEU A 299 8.11 14.28 -7.65
C LEU A 299 9.41 14.22 -8.46
N ALA A 300 9.51 13.33 -9.45
CA ALA A 300 10.66 13.25 -10.35
C ALA A 300 10.85 14.56 -11.14
N LYS A 301 9.77 15.15 -11.66
CA LYS A 301 9.79 16.45 -12.34
C LYS A 301 10.27 17.56 -11.38
N SER A 302 9.71 17.64 -10.17
CA SER A 302 10.08 18.66 -9.16
C SER A 302 11.51 18.53 -8.64
N THR A 303 12.12 17.35 -8.74
CA THR A 303 13.49 17.08 -8.27
C THR A 303 14.53 17.01 -9.39
N GLY A 304 14.10 16.96 -10.65
CA GLY A 304 14.97 16.76 -11.81
C GLY A 304 15.52 15.33 -11.96
N VAL A 305 14.99 14.36 -11.21
CA VAL A 305 15.41 12.95 -11.31
C VAL A 305 14.92 12.36 -12.63
N ALA A 306 15.84 11.78 -13.40
CA ALA A 306 15.54 11.13 -14.65
C ALA A 306 14.75 9.83 -14.43
N LEU A 307 13.77 9.58 -15.30
CA LEU A 307 13.01 8.33 -15.34
C LEU A 307 13.46 7.49 -16.55
N ASN A 308 13.37 6.17 -16.43
CA ASN A 308 13.59 5.24 -17.53
C ASN A 308 12.34 5.11 -18.43
N GLY A 309 12.42 4.32 -19.49
CA GLY A 309 11.32 4.13 -20.46
C GLY A 309 10.03 3.55 -19.86
N ASP A 310 10.13 2.88 -18.72
CA ASP A 310 9.00 2.30 -17.99
C ASP A 310 8.43 3.26 -16.91
N GLY A 311 9.05 4.44 -16.75
CA GLY A 311 8.63 5.48 -15.80
C GLY A 311 9.21 5.35 -14.39
N PHE A 312 10.04 4.35 -14.11
CA PHE A 312 10.77 4.23 -12.84
C PHE A 312 11.98 5.15 -12.82
N ALA A 313 12.47 5.50 -11.63
CA ALA A 313 13.69 6.28 -11.49
C ALA A 313 14.88 5.58 -12.15
N ALA A 314 15.62 6.30 -13.00
CA ALA A 314 16.78 5.77 -13.68
C ALA A 314 17.95 5.60 -12.70
N VAL A 315 18.49 4.38 -12.63
CA VAL A 315 19.61 4.01 -11.76
C VAL A 315 20.70 3.31 -12.55
N SER A 316 21.94 3.39 -12.08
CA SER A 316 23.07 2.67 -12.68
C SER A 316 23.38 1.39 -11.90
N SER A 317 23.91 0.37 -12.57
CA SER A 317 24.29 -0.89 -11.90
C SER A 317 25.43 -0.72 -10.89
N PHE A 318 26.29 0.29 -11.06
CA PHE A 318 27.42 0.55 -10.16
C PHE A 318 27.05 1.45 -8.97
N ALA A 319 25.97 2.22 -9.08
CA ALA A 319 25.44 3.08 -8.03
C ALA A 319 23.91 2.92 -7.95
N PRO A 320 23.41 1.81 -7.38
CA PRO A 320 21.99 1.42 -7.49
C PRO A 320 21.03 2.30 -6.67
N VAL A 321 21.57 3.07 -5.72
CA VAL A 321 20.79 4.01 -4.88
C VAL A 321 21.05 5.48 -5.22
N ALA A 322 21.93 5.76 -6.17
CA ALA A 322 22.17 7.13 -6.63
C ALA A 322 21.17 7.49 -7.74
N SER A 323 20.59 8.69 -7.67
CA SER A 323 19.80 9.23 -8.77
C SER A 323 20.70 9.89 -9.82
N SER A 324 20.09 10.42 -10.89
CA SER A 324 20.76 11.27 -11.89
C SER A 324 21.19 12.63 -11.34
N VAL A 325 20.73 13.03 -10.16
CA VAL A 325 21.02 14.32 -9.52
C VAL A 325 21.92 14.11 -8.30
N PRO A 326 23.14 14.67 -8.28
CA PRO A 326 24.02 14.58 -7.12
C PRO A 326 23.35 15.08 -5.83
N GLY A 327 23.49 14.33 -4.73
CA GLY A 327 22.85 14.64 -3.46
C GLY A 327 21.40 14.16 -3.31
N ILE A 328 20.81 13.58 -4.37
CA ILE A 328 19.50 12.92 -4.33
C ILE A 328 19.70 11.41 -4.54
N TYR A 329 19.15 10.62 -3.62
CA TYR A 329 19.26 9.16 -3.56
C TYR A 329 17.88 8.51 -3.65
N LEU A 330 17.85 7.22 -3.96
CA LEU A 330 16.65 6.45 -4.27
C LEU A 330 16.63 5.17 -3.45
N CYS A 331 15.45 4.74 -3.02
CA CYS A 331 15.27 3.39 -2.49
C CYS A 331 13.85 2.86 -2.71
N GLY A 332 13.72 1.54 -2.66
CA GLY A 332 12.43 0.87 -2.74
C GLY A 332 11.87 0.85 -4.16
N ALA A 333 10.56 0.64 -4.28
CA ALA A 333 9.95 0.31 -5.57
C ALA A 333 9.99 1.44 -6.63
N PHE A 334 10.38 2.67 -6.26
CA PHE A 334 10.47 3.78 -7.20
C PHE A 334 11.58 3.60 -8.24
N SER A 335 12.66 2.89 -7.90
CA SER A 335 13.73 2.51 -8.84
C SER A 335 13.43 1.22 -9.61
N GLY A 336 12.27 0.59 -9.40
CA GLY A 336 11.85 -0.63 -10.08
C GLY A 336 11.14 -1.62 -9.15
N PRO A 337 10.32 -2.55 -9.68
CA PRO A 337 9.58 -3.51 -8.87
C PRO A 337 10.49 -4.40 -8.02
N LYS A 338 10.24 -4.47 -6.71
CA LYS A 338 11.01 -5.27 -5.75
C LYS A 338 10.22 -5.56 -4.47
N ASP A 339 10.71 -6.50 -3.68
CA ASP A 339 10.10 -6.91 -2.42
C ASP A 339 10.54 -6.06 -1.23
N ILE A 340 10.01 -6.39 -0.05
CA ILE A 340 10.29 -5.68 1.21
C ILE A 340 11.77 -5.82 1.60
N PRO A 341 12.38 -7.02 1.64
CA PRO A 341 13.81 -7.17 1.96
C PRO A 341 14.73 -6.32 1.09
N HIS A 342 14.55 -6.34 -0.23
CA HIS A 342 15.36 -5.51 -1.13
C HIS A 342 15.12 -4.01 -0.90
N SER A 343 13.87 -3.61 -0.65
CA SER A 343 13.54 -2.21 -0.35
C SER A 343 14.20 -1.71 0.94
N VAL A 344 14.23 -2.52 2.00
CA VAL A 344 14.88 -2.20 3.28
C VAL A 344 16.40 -2.15 3.13
N MET A 345 16.97 -3.06 2.36
CA MET A 345 18.41 -3.06 2.03
C MET A 345 18.78 -1.77 1.31
N GLU A 346 18.04 -1.39 0.26
CA GLU A 346 18.27 -0.15 -0.48
C GLU A 346 18.08 1.08 0.40
N ALA A 347 17.10 1.10 1.30
CA ALA A 347 16.93 2.22 2.23
C ALA A 347 18.15 2.41 3.13
N SER A 348 18.76 1.32 3.59
CA SER A 348 19.99 1.36 4.40
C SER A 348 21.19 1.86 3.58
N ALA A 349 21.30 1.41 2.32
CA ALA A 349 22.33 1.86 1.40
C ALA A 349 22.16 3.35 1.04
N ALA A 350 20.94 3.80 0.76
CA ALA A 350 20.62 5.19 0.45
C ALA A 350 20.88 6.11 1.64
N ALA A 351 20.55 5.69 2.86
CA ALA A 351 20.88 6.44 4.09
C ALA A 351 22.40 6.61 4.26
N THR A 352 23.18 5.57 3.97
CA THR A 352 24.64 5.62 4.02
C THR A 352 25.20 6.56 2.95
N ALA A 353 24.71 6.43 1.71
CA ALA A 353 25.13 7.27 0.59
C ALA A 353 24.78 8.75 0.82
N ALA A 354 23.61 9.04 1.40
CA ALA A 354 23.19 10.38 1.79
C ALA A 354 24.01 10.96 2.96
N ALA A 355 24.47 10.13 3.88
CA ALA A 355 25.30 10.58 4.99
C ALA A 355 26.74 10.91 4.59
N GLN A 356 27.28 10.24 3.56
CA GLN A 356 28.68 10.40 3.13
C GLN A 356 29.08 11.86 2.84
N PRO A 357 28.35 12.66 2.03
CA PRO A 357 28.70 14.07 1.79
C PRO A 357 28.45 14.97 3.02
N LEU A 358 27.73 14.49 4.03
CA LEU A 358 27.39 15.25 5.24
C LEU A 358 28.29 14.89 6.44
N ALA A 359 29.35 14.11 6.22
CA ALA A 359 30.19 13.58 7.30
C ALA A 359 30.85 14.69 8.14
N GLU A 360 31.31 15.77 7.50
CA GLU A 360 32.01 16.88 8.18
C GLU A 360 31.10 17.69 9.12
N VAL A 361 29.80 17.71 8.84
CA VAL A 361 28.79 18.47 9.61
C VAL A 361 27.92 17.57 10.49
N ARG A 362 28.35 16.32 10.70
CA ARG A 362 27.61 15.33 11.49
C ARG A 362 27.31 15.88 12.90
N ASN A 363 26.08 15.67 13.35
CA ASN A 363 25.55 16.12 14.65
C ASN A 363 25.40 17.63 14.85
N SER A 364 25.74 18.47 13.86
CA SER A 364 25.59 19.94 13.96
C SER A 364 24.14 20.40 14.22
N LEU A 365 23.15 19.60 13.84
CA LEU A 365 21.72 19.86 14.03
C LEU A 365 21.03 18.84 14.97
N ALA A 366 21.79 18.04 15.72
CA ALA A 366 21.22 17.04 16.62
C ALA A 366 20.49 17.70 17.79
N LYS A 367 19.30 17.18 18.14
CA LYS A 367 18.50 17.65 19.29
C LYS A 367 18.51 16.60 20.41
N THR A 368 18.96 17.00 21.60
CA THR A 368 18.85 16.20 22.82
C THR A 368 17.38 16.07 23.21
N VAL A 369 16.92 14.84 23.48
CA VAL A 369 15.56 14.62 23.99
C VAL A 369 15.52 15.09 25.44
N THR A 370 14.69 16.09 25.74
CA THR A 370 14.36 16.46 27.10
C THR A 370 13.07 15.75 27.49
N TYR A 371 13.15 14.94 28.54
CA TYR A 371 11.96 14.35 29.16
C TYR A 371 11.34 15.37 30.13
N PRO A 372 10.02 15.30 30.39
CA PRO A 372 9.42 16.05 31.49
C PRO A 372 10.12 15.69 32.80
N GLU A 373 10.21 16.64 33.73
CA GLU A 373 10.76 16.36 35.06
C GLU A 373 9.97 15.22 35.72
N GLU A 374 10.71 14.24 36.25
CA GLU A 374 10.11 13.17 37.03
C GLU A 374 9.51 13.76 38.31
N ARG A 375 8.22 13.49 38.52
CA ARG A 375 7.52 13.90 39.74
C ARG A 375 7.61 12.79 40.77
N GLU A 376 7.95 13.14 42.01
CA GLU A 376 7.86 12.20 43.13
C GLU A 376 6.38 11.87 43.42
N VAL A 377 6.02 10.60 43.27
CA VAL A 377 4.64 10.10 43.43
C VAL A 377 4.49 9.18 44.65
N CYS A 378 5.43 9.23 45.59
CA CYS A 378 5.38 8.42 46.80
C CYS A 378 4.15 8.79 47.63
N GLY A 379 3.31 7.80 47.96
CA GLY A 379 2.07 8.00 48.70
C GLY A 379 0.83 8.34 47.85
N GLU A 380 0.97 8.50 46.54
CA GLU A 380 -0.19 8.64 45.64
C GLU A 380 -0.78 7.25 45.28
N PRO A 381 -2.11 7.14 45.12
CA PRO A 381 -2.72 5.89 44.68
C PRO A 381 -2.26 5.52 43.27
N PRO A 382 -1.90 4.25 43.01
CA PRO A 382 -1.39 3.82 41.72
C PRO A 382 -2.45 4.02 40.63
N ARG A 383 -2.06 4.67 39.53
CA ARG A 383 -2.89 4.78 38.32
C ARG A 383 -2.50 3.65 37.37
N ILE A 384 -3.34 2.61 37.31
CA ILE A 384 -3.11 1.44 36.44
C ILE A 384 -3.70 1.71 35.05
N GLY A 385 -2.88 1.59 34.02
CA GLY A 385 -3.30 1.57 32.62
C GLY A 385 -3.19 0.15 32.05
N VAL A 386 -4.25 -0.34 31.40
CA VAL A 386 -4.25 -1.63 30.69
C VAL A 386 -4.20 -1.34 29.19
N PHE A 387 -3.21 -1.89 28.50
CA PHE A 387 -3.06 -1.79 27.05
C PHE A 387 -3.35 -3.16 26.43
N ILE A 388 -4.43 -3.25 25.66
CA ILE A 388 -4.83 -4.47 24.95
C ILE A 388 -4.41 -4.34 23.49
N CYS A 389 -3.48 -5.16 23.03
CA CYS A 389 -3.12 -5.24 21.61
C CYS A 389 -4.06 -6.22 20.89
N HIS A 390 -4.76 -5.73 19.86
CA HIS A 390 -5.47 -6.57 18.88
C HIS A 390 -4.55 -6.87 17.68
N CYS A 391 -3.41 -7.46 17.96
CA CYS A 391 -2.55 -8.05 16.96
C CYS A 391 -2.95 -9.54 16.87
N GLY A 392 -3.71 -9.91 15.83
CA GLY A 392 -4.12 -11.31 15.61
C GLY A 392 -2.91 -12.25 15.45
N SER A 393 -3.17 -13.54 15.22
CA SER A 393 -2.13 -14.51 14.87
C SER A 393 -1.56 -14.16 13.48
N ASN A 394 -0.42 -13.46 13.45
CA ASN A 394 0.34 -13.12 12.24
C ASN A 394 0.96 -14.36 11.59
#